data_AF-A0A822AGW2-F1
#
_entry.id   AF-A0A822AGW2-F1
#
_cell.length_a   1.000
_cell.length_b   1.000
_cell.length_c   1.000
_cell.angle_alpha   90.00
_cell.angle_beta   90.00
_cell.angle_gamma   90.00
#
_symmetry.space_group_name_H-M   'P 1'
#
loop_
_entity.id
_entity.type
_entity.pdbx_description
1 polymer ?
#
loop_
_entity_poly.entity_id
_entity_poly.type
_entity_poly.pdbx_seq_one_letter_code
_entity_poly.pdbx_strand_id
1 'polypeptide(L)'
;MFGDKTQAIADKLFEQYYKHHRIFYSNIQNYVLHLHRHFGTQYRNYGSLANIGCFHQEDQIGHISKNIHGSNYYSDLIVHYYSIDFYLHTQISHTEYKTISKPIDLNVDIIIYDYPIIIQHHNKICTCLNPLTCISIYRRCVIHNRMFHSLIYNKRGKSNSYFISYNKSANDCIKYFGRIILFFSCINRNYAIVQRHIQNQNISYLFRTSPYFFLLEKPLDKCFILLSKEPSDLFDVININHVIKHCITFEFQQQLIVTEVSAYHEHD
;
A
#
# COMPACT_ATOMS: atom_id res chain seq x y z
N MET A 1 -17.49 19.25 17.81
CA MET A 1 -17.18 20.60 18.31
C MET A 1 -18.33 21.62 18.12
N PHE A 2 -19.21 21.51 17.11
CA PHE A 2 -20.30 22.51 16.89
C PHE A 2 -21.74 21.96 16.81
N GLY A 3 -21.97 20.66 17.03
CA GLY A 3 -23.31 20.06 17.16
C GLY A 3 -24.24 20.37 15.98
N ASP A 4 -25.50 20.71 16.26
CA ASP A 4 -26.53 20.93 15.24
C ASP A 4 -26.30 22.17 14.37
N LYS A 5 -25.35 23.04 14.73
CA LYS A 5 -25.01 24.26 13.98
C LYS A 5 -24.03 24.00 12.82
N THR A 6 -23.59 22.76 12.66
CA THR A 6 -22.52 22.36 11.73
C THR A 6 -22.86 22.64 10.26
N GLN A 7 -24.11 22.42 9.85
CA GLN A 7 -24.53 22.65 8.46
C GLN A 7 -24.60 24.14 8.11
N ALA A 8 -25.19 24.96 8.98
CA ALA A 8 -25.27 26.41 8.77
C ALA A 8 -23.90 27.11 8.74
N ILE A 9 -22.91 26.57 9.47
CA ILE A 9 -21.52 27.07 9.43
C ILE A 9 -20.84 26.69 8.12
N ALA A 10 -21.03 25.46 7.63
CA ALA A 10 -20.51 25.02 6.35
C ALA A 10 -21.11 25.83 5.18
N ASP A 11 -22.42 26.09 5.22
CA ASP A 11 -23.12 26.89 4.21
C ASP A 11 -22.61 28.34 4.18
N LYS A 12 -22.35 28.96 5.34
CA LYS A 12 -21.75 30.30 5.42
C LYS A 12 -20.30 30.35 4.95
N LEU A 13 -19.51 29.31 5.21
CA LEU A 13 -18.14 29.21 4.70
C LEU A 13 -18.14 29.09 3.17
N PHE A 14 -19.07 28.31 2.62
CA PHE A 14 -19.31 28.26 1.18
C PHE A 14 -19.72 29.61 0.60
N GLU A 15 -20.69 30.30 1.20
CA GLU A 15 -21.12 31.62 0.75
C GLU A 15 -19.95 32.62 0.73
N GLN A 16 -19.10 32.64 1.76
CA GLN A 16 -17.94 33.53 1.83
C GLN A 16 -16.86 33.18 0.80
N TYR A 17 -16.60 31.89 0.56
CA TYR A 17 -15.66 31.44 -0.48
C TYR A 17 -16.14 31.84 -1.88
N TYR A 18 -17.44 31.66 -2.18
CA TYR A 18 -18.02 32.01 -3.47
C TYR A 18 -18.26 33.51 -3.68
N LYS A 19 -18.31 34.31 -2.61
CA LYS A 19 -18.47 35.78 -2.68
C LYS A 19 -17.35 36.45 -3.49
N HIS A 20 -16.17 35.85 -3.51
CA HIS A 20 -15.00 36.33 -4.25
C HIS A 20 -14.66 35.46 -5.47
N HIS A 21 -15.52 34.52 -5.86
CA HIS A 21 -15.30 33.56 -6.94
C HIS A 21 -14.88 34.20 -8.28
N ARG A 22 -15.48 35.33 -8.65
CA ARG A 22 -15.13 36.07 -9.87
C ARG A 22 -13.71 36.66 -9.86
N ILE A 23 -13.13 36.88 -8.68
CA ILE A 23 -11.78 37.44 -8.51
C ILE A 23 -10.72 36.35 -8.69
N PHE A 24 -11.00 35.10 -8.28
CA PHE A 24 -10.02 34.01 -8.30
C PHE A 24 -10.05 33.13 -9.58
N TYR A 25 -11.22 32.97 -10.22
CA TYR A 25 -11.47 31.91 -11.20
C TYR A 25 -11.98 32.39 -12.58
N SER A 26 -11.64 33.60 -13.03
CA SER A 26 -12.10 34.11 -14.35
C SER A 26 -11.75 33.25 -15.57
N ASN A 27 -10.76 32.34 -15.47
CA ASN A 27 -10.23 31.58 -16.61
C ASN A 27 -10.13 30.05 -16.43
N ILE A 28 -10.65 29.47 -15.33
CA ILE A 28 -10.50 28.02 -15.07
C ILE A 28 -11.85 27.44 -14.65
N GLN A 29 -12.71 27.21 -15.65
CA GLN A 29 -13.95 26.45 -15.46
C GLN A 29 -13.82 25.17 -16.26
N ASN A 30 -13.71 24.03 -15.57
CA ASN A 30 -14.38 22.76 -15.92
C ASN A 30 -13.91 21.55 -15.08
N TYR A 31 -12.78 21.62 -14.37
CA TYR A 31 -12.27 20.48 -13.56
C TYR A 31 -12.43 20.62 -12.04
N VAL A 32 -12.69 21.84 -11.54
CA VAL A 32 -12.54 22.20 -10.12
C VAL A 32 -13.79 21.85 -9.27
N LEU A 33 -14.93 21.50 -9.86
CA LEU A 33 -16.20 21.39 -9.12
C LEU A 33 -16.53 20.01 -8.53
N HIS A 34 -15.72 18.97 -8.78
CA HIS A 34 -16.12 17.61 -8.41
C HIS A 34 -15.90 17.28 -6.93
N LEU A 35 -14.86 17.83 -6.30
CA LEU A 35 -14.56 17.63 -4.87
C LEU A 35 -15.54 18.38 -3.98
N HIS A 36 -15.93 19.60 -4.36
CA HIS A 36 -16.96 20.38 -3.67
C HIS A 36 -18.33 19.70 -3.62
N ARG A 37 -18.69 18.89 -4.63
CA ARG A 37 -19.94 18.12 -4.64
C ARG A 37 -20.07 17.15 -3.46
N HIS A 38 -18.94 16.73 -2.90
CA HIS A 38 -18.88 15.81 -1.77
C HIS A 38 -18.53 16.49 -0.44
N PHE A 39 -18.22 17.80 -0.44
CA PHE A 39 -17.80 18.52 0.77
C PHE A 39 -18.85 18.49 1.89
N GLY A 40 -20.14 18.60 1.57
CA GLY A 40 -21.19 18.48 2.59
C GLY A 40 -21.18 17.13 3.31
N THR A 41 -20.84 16.05 2.61
CA THR A 41 -20.66 14.69 3.16
C THR A 41 -19.34 14.58 3.91
N GLN A 42 -18.26 15.15 3.35
CA GLN A 42 -16.93 15.14 3.97
C GLN A 42 -16.88 15.97 5.26
N TYR A 43 -17.46 17.16 5.29
CA TYR A 43 -17.55 18.00 6.48
C TYR A 43 -18.42 17.37 7.56
N ARG A 44 -19.48 16.61 7.18
CA ARG A 44 -20.28 15.81 8.13
C ARG A 44 -19.48 14.68 8.78
N ASN A 45 -18.61 14.03 8.01
CA ASN A 45 -17.81 12.89 8.47
C ASN A 45 -16.50 13.31 9.16
N TYR A 46 -15.94 14.46 8.79
CA TYR A 46 -14.56 14.87 9.12
C TYR A 46 -14.45 16.28 9.74
N GLY A 47 -15.57 17.00 9.91
CA GLY A 47 -15.61 18.31 10.56
C GLY A 47 -14.81 19.40 9.84
N SER A 48 -14.27 20.37 10.61
CA SER A 48 -13.51 21.51 10.08
C SER A 48 -12.25 21.12 9.31
N LEU A 49 -11.79 19.88 9.41
CA LEU A 49 -10.63 19.34 8.70
C LEU A 49 -10.94 19.01 7.24
N ALA A 50 -12.22 18.87 6.84
CA ALA A 50 -12.61 18.72 5.44
C ALA A 50 -12.23 19.94 4.58
N ASN A 51 -12.00 21.10 5.20
CA ASN A 51 -11.51 22.29 4.51
C ASN A 51 -10.09 22.12 3.93
N ILE A 52 -9.27 21.27 4.55
CA ILE A 52 -7.91 20.99 4.08
C ILE A 52 -7.94 20.07 2.85
N GLY A 53 -8.87 19.12 2.82
CA GLY A 53 -9.10 18.24 1.67
C GLY A 53 -9.74 18.94 0.47
N CYS A 54 -10.74 19.80 0.66
CA CYS A 54 -11.46 20.39 -0.47
C CYS A 54 -10.96 21.76 -0.92
N PHE A 55 -10.62 22.67 -0.01
CA PHE A 55 -10.27 24.04 -0.39
C PHE A 55 -8.76 24.22 -0.58
N HIS A 56 -7.91 23.66 0.29
CA HIS A 56 -6.46 23.72 0.10
C HIS A 56 -5.99 22.93 -1.11
N GLN A 57 -6.63 21.79 -1.40
CA GLN A 57 -6.31 20.97 -2.57
C GLN A 57 -6.66 21.70 -3.88
N GLU A 58 -7.81 22.37 -3.96
CA GLU A 58 -8.21 23.13 -5.14
C GLU A 58 -7.42 24.42 -5.32
N ASP A 59 -7.13 25.15 -4.24
CA ASP A 59 -6.24 26.32 -4.30
C ASP A 59 -4.81 25.90 -4.69
N GLN A 60 -4.31 24.75 -4.23
CA GLN A 60 -3.02 24.22 -4.65
C GLN A 60 -3.03 23.72 -6.10
N ILE A 61 -4.07 23.02 -6.55
CA ILE A 61 -4.19 22.60 -7.96
C ILE A 61 -4.28 23.82 -8.86
N GLY A 62 -5.07 24.84 -8.49
CA GLY A 62 -5.19 26.10 -9.21
C GLY A 62 -3.88 26.90 -9.22
N HIS A 63 -3.13 26.91 -8.12
CA HIS A 63 -1.83 27.54 -8.01
C HIS A 63 -0.75 26.81 -8.84
N ILE A 64 -0.70 25.48 -8.78
CA ILE A 64 0.25 24.63 -9.53
C ILE A 64 -0.03 24.72 -11.04
N SER A 65 -1.31 24.64 -11.45
CA SER A 65 -1.75 24.78 -12.84
C SER A 65 -1.41 26.15 -13.44
N LYS A 66 -1.42 27.23 -12.66
CA LYS A 66 -1.12 28.59 -13.14
C LYS A 66 0.38 28.92 -13.13
N ASN A 67 1.15 28.35 -12.20
CA ASN A 67 2.50 28.87 -11.92
C ASN A 67 3.66 27.94 -12.24
N ILE A 68 3.47 26.62 -12.39
CA ILE A 68 4.63 25.71 -12.42
C ILE A 68 4.43 24.52 -13.37
N HIS A 69 5.10 24.57 -14.52
CA HIS A 69 5.52 23.34 -15.20
C HIS A 69 6.65 22.69 -14.38
N GLY A 70 6.34 21.60 -13.68
CA GLY A 70 7.32 20.62 -13.20
C GLY A 70 8.18 21.01 -11.99
N SER A 71 7.60 21.10 -10.79
CA SER A 71 8.40 21.02 -9.56
C SER A 71 7.91 19.91 -8.62
N ASN A 72 8.71 18.84 -8.48
CA ASN A 72 8.44 17.67 -7.64
C ASN A 72 8.28 17.99 -6.14
N TYR A 73 8.84 19.10 -5.68
CA TYR A 73 8.87 19.51 -4.26
C TYR A 73 7.48 19.66 -3.62
N TYR A 74 6.50 20.21 -4.34
CA TYR A 74 5.15 20.40 -3.80
C TYR A 74 4.29 19.13 -3.89
N SER A 75 4.60 18.24 -4.83
CA SER A 75 4.06 16.86 -4.86
C SER A 75 4.46 16.11 -3.59
N ASP A 76 5.72 16.25 -3.18
CA ASP A 76 6.25 15.56 -2.00
C ASP A 76 5.61 16.05 -0.69
N LEU A 77 5.27 17.34 -0.60
CA LEU A 77 4.51 17.91 0.51
C LEU A 77 3.07 17.38 0.56
N ILE A 78 2.40 17.25 -0.57
CA ILE A 78 1.05 16.65 -0.64
C ILE A 78 1.10 15.19 -0.19
N VAL A 79 2.08 14.41 -0.68
CA VAL A 79 2.30 13.01 -0.26
C VAL A 79 2.63 12.92 1.23
N HIS A 80 3.41 13.87 1.76
CA HIS A 80 3.76 13.95 3.18
C HIS A 80 2.53 14.18 4.06
N TYR A 81 1.66 15.12 3.71
CA TYR A 81 0.42 15.38 4.45
C TYR A 81 -0.56 14.22 4.36
N TYR A 82 -0.69 13.57 3.20
CA TYR A 82 -1.45 12.32 3.07
C TYR A 82 -0.89 11.19 3.95
N SER A 83 0.43 11.08 4.06
CA SER A 83 1.07 10.05 4.89
C SER A 83 0.80 10.27 6.38
N ILE A 84 0.75 11.53 6.83
CA ILE A 84 0.35 11.89 8.19
C ILE A 84 -1.14 11.58 8.42
N ASP A 85 -2.00 11.90 7.45
CA ASP A 85 -3.44 11.64 7.52
C ASP A 85 -3.73 10.13 7.61
N PHE A 86 -3.10 9.32 6.76
CA PHE A 86 -3.19 7.86 6.81
C PHE A 86 -2.66 7.27 8.11
N TYR A 87 -1.58 7.84 8.65
CA TYR A 87 -1.00 7.41 9.91
C TYR A 87 -1.94 7.66 11.10
N LEU A 88 -2.56 8.84 11.15
CA LEU A 88 -3.54 9.20 12.17
C LEU A 88 -4.84 8.38 12.04
N HIS A 89 -5.20 7.95 10.83
CA HIS A 89 -6.37 7.10 10.58
C HIS A 89 -6.20 5.61 10.91
N THR A 90 -4.98 5.10 11.08
CA THR A 90 -4.77 3.67 11.46
C THR A 90 -5.28 3.31 12.88
N GLN A 91 -5.87 4.24 13.62
CA GLN A 91 -6.51 3.98 14.92
C GLN A 91 -8.04 3.84 14.88
N ILE A 92 -8.70 3.99 13.73
CA ILE A 92 -10.15 3.74 13.62
C ILE A 92 -10.35 2.38 12.95
N SER A 93 -10.63 1.37 13.78
CA SER A 93 -10.99 0.02 13.37
C SER A 93 -12.24 0.07 12.47
N HIS A 94 -12.05 -0.05 11.16
CA HIS A 94 -13.15 -0.37 10.26
C HIS A 94 -13.66 -1.79 10.55
N THR A 95 -14.96 -1.88 10.74
CA THR A 95 -15.77 -3.09 10.88
C THR A 95 -15.40 -4.14 9.83
N GLU A 96 -15.24 -5.37 10.32
CA GLU A 96 -14.81 -6.56 9.58
C GLU A 96 -15.77 -6.88 8.42
N TYR A 97 -15.46 -6.40 7.21
CA TYR A 97 -15.86 -7.12 6.01
C TYR A 97 -15.25 -8.51 6.11
N LYS A 98 -16.04 -9.58 5.90
CA LYS A 98 -15.50 -10.94 5.72
C LYS A 98 -14.34 -10.86 4.74
N THR A 99 -13.12 -11.03 5.25
CA THR A 99 -11.90 -10.96 4.46
C THR A 99 -11.89 -12.16 3.54
N ILE A 100 -12.06 -11.93 2.24
CA ILE A 100 -11.99 -12.99 1.24
C ILE A 100 -10.52 -13.16 0.89
N SER A 101 -9.97 -14.31 1.24
CA SER A 101 -8.66 -14.76 0.78
C SER A 101 -8.85 -15.93 -0.19
N LYS A 102 -8.58 -15.72 -1.49
CA LYS A 102 -8.78 -16.75 -2.52
C LYS A 102 -7.71 -16.71 -3.59
N PRO A 103 -7.17 -17.87 -4.03
CA PRO A 103 -6.27 -17.92 -5.17
C PRO A 103 -7.05 -17.61 -6.47
N ILE A 104 -6.38 -17.01 -7.45
CA ILE A 104 -6.93 -16.64 -8.75
C ILE A 104 -5.90 -16.98 -9.85
N ASP A 105 -6.38 -17.25 -11.07
CA ASP A 105 -5.56 -17.62 -12.22
C ASP A 105 -4.74 -18.90 -11.99
N LEU A 106 -5.43 -20.03 -12.01
CA LEU A 106 -4.81 -21.35 -12.02
C LEU A 106 -3.83 -21.42 -13.20
N ASN A 107 -2.60 -21.86 -12.91
CA ASN A 107 -1.56 -22.08 -13.90
C ASN A 107 -1.31 -23.58 -14.03
N VAL A 108 -1.75 -24.15 -15.15
CA VAL A 108 -1.62 -25.59 -15.43
C VAL A 108 -0.29 -25.94 -16.11
N ASP A 109 0.44 -24.95 -16.63
CA ASP A 109 1.66 -25.17 -17.41
C ASP A 109 2.92 -25.28 -16.56
N ILE A 110 2.83 -25.02 -15.25
CA ILE A 110 3.99 -25.09 -14.36
C ILE A 110 4.21 -26.53 -13.88
N ILE A 111 5.42 -27.03 -14.10
CA ILE A 111 5.88 -28.31 -13.59
C ILE A 111 6.24 -28.13 -12.10
N ILE A 112 5.42 -28.69 -11.20
CA ILE A 112 5.60 -28.56 -9.74
C ILE A 112 7.00 -29.03 -9.28
N TYR A 113 7.58 -30.02 -9.97
CA TYR A 113 8.90 -30.57 -9.64
C TYR A 113 10.06 -29.59 -9.85
N ASP A 114 9.85 -28.51 -10.61
CA ASP A 114 10.83 -27.42 -10.76
C ASP A 114 10.95 -26.58 -9.47
N TYR A 115 10.06 -26.80 -8.50
CA TYR A 115 10.04 -26.12 -7.21
C TYR A 115 10.17 -27.12 -6.05
N PRO A 116 11.40 -27.58 -5.71
CA PRO A 116 11.63 -28.56 -4.65
C PRO A 116 11.04 -28.16 -3.29
N ILE A 117 10.97 -26.86 -3.00
CA ILE A 117 10.40 -26.34 -1.76
C ILE A 117 8.88 -26.61 -1.64
N ILE A 118 8.14 -26.65 -2.75
CA ILE A 118 6.73 -27.03 -2.77
C ILE A 118 6.60 -28.49 -2.37
N ILE A 119 7.41 -29.36 -2.97
CA ILE A 119 7.40 -30.80 -2.69
C ILE A 119 7.78 -31.07 -1.23
N GLN A 120 8.81 -30.40 -0.72
CA GLN A 120 9.21 -30.50 0.68
C GLN A 120 8.10 -30.03 1.62
N HIS A 121 7.40 -28.94 1.30
CA HIS A 121 6.28 -28.46 2.10
C HIS A 121 5.12 -29.47 2.07
N HIS A 122 4.77 -29.95 0.88
CA HIS A 122 3.77 -30.99 0.68
C HIS A 122 4.05 -32.22 1.54
N ASN A 123 5.26 -32.77 1.50
CA ASN A 123 5.62 -33.97 2.27
C ASN A 123 5.55 -33.77 3.78
N LYS A 124 5.56 -32.52 4.26
CA LYS A 124 5.37 -32.18 5.68
C LYS A 124 3.90 -32.13 6.10
N ILE A 125 2.98 -31.85 5.17
CA ILE A 125 1.58 -31.57 5.50
C ILE A 125 0.58 -32.54 4.86
N CYS A 126 0.93 -33.22 3.76
CA CYS A 126 0.11 -34.22 3.07
C CYS A 126 0.73 -35.60 3.21
N THR A 127 -0.13 -36.61 3.31
CA THR A 127 0.23 -38.03 3.25
C THR A 127 0.01 -38.64 1.86
N CYS A 128 -0.48 -37.84 0.91
CA CYS A 128 -0.77 -38.31 -0.43
C CYS A 128 0.50 -38.66 -1.21
N LEU A 129 0.46 -39.77 -1.95
CA LEU A 129 1.61 -40.32 -2.68
C LEU A 129 1.97 -39.51 -3.93
N ASN A 130 0.99 -38.83 -4.53
CA ASN A 130 1.17 -38.04 -5.75
C ASN A 130 0.89 -36.56 -5.48
N PRO A 131 1.92 -35.69 -5.41
CA PRO A 131 1.75 -34.26 -5.20
C PRO A 131 0.85 -33.57 -6.23
N LEU A 132 0.78 -34.10 -7.46
CA LEU A 132 -0.03 -33.51 -8.54
C LEU A 132 -1.54 -33.53 -8.25
N THR A 133 -2.00 -34.38 -7.34
CA THR A 133 -3.44 -34.53 -7.05
C THR A 133 -3.96 -33.51 -6.06
N CYS A 134 -3.09 -32.90 -5.25
CA CYS A 134 -3.50 -31.99 -4.18
C CYS A 134 -2.83 -30.61 -4.25
N ILE A 135 -1.87 -30.44 -5.17
CA ILE A 135 -1.19 -29.18 -5.40
C ILE A 135 -1.76 -28.50 -6.64
N SER A 136 -2.05 -27.22 -6.52
CA SER A 136 -2.45 -26.38 -7.65
C SER A 136 -1.70 -25.05 -7.55
N ILE A 137 -1.17 -24.56 -8.67
CA ILE A 137 -0.36 -23.34 -8.72
C ILE A 137 -1.18 -22.20 -9.29
N TYR A 138 -1.03 -21.00 -8.74
CA TYR A 138 -1.79 -19.82 -9.12
C TYR A 138 -0.88 -18.63 -9.36
N ARG A 139 -1.24 -17.80 -10.35
CA ARG A 139 -0.49 -16.59 -10.68
C ARG A 139 -0.87 -15.42 -9.77
N ARG A 140 -2.07 -15.44 -9.20
CA ARG A 140 -2.65 -14.35 -8.42
C ARG A 140 -3.35 -14.84 -7.16
N CYS A 141 -3.53 -13.96 -6.19
CA CYS A 141 -4.32 -14.25 -5.00
C CYS A 141 -4.98 -12.98 -4.46
N VAL A 142 -6.28 -13.03 -4.17
CA VAL A 142 -6.90 -12.04 -3.29
C VAL A 142 -6.47 -12.37 -1.87
N ILE A 143 -5.90 -11.42 -1.15
CA ILE A 143 -5.60 -11.54 0.28
C ILE A 143 -6.14 -10.28 0.94
N HIS A 144 -6.99 -10.43 1.97
CA HIS A 144 -7.61 -9.29 2.66
C HIS A 144 -8.30 -8.30 1.69
N ASN A 145 -9.02 -8.83 0.69
CA ASN A 145 -9.70 -8.07 -0.36
C ASN A 145 -8.78 -7.22 -1.27
N ARG A 146 -7.47 -7.54 -1.33
CA ARG A 146 -6.49 -6.89 -2.22
C ARG A 146 -5.85 -7.91 -3.15
N MET A 147 -5.50 -7.52 -4.38
CA MET A 147 -4.89 -8.43 -5.36
C MET A 147 -3.38 -8.48 -5.24
N PHE A 148 -2.86 -9.68 -5.04
CA PHE A 148 -1.45 -9.96 -5.05
C PHE A 148 -1.06 -10.73 -6.30
N HIS A 149 -0.03 -10.24 -6.96
CA HIS A 149 0.59 -10.88 -8.11
C HIS A 149 1.80 -11.69 -7.67
N SER A 150 2.12 -12.74 -8.42
CA SER A 150 3.37 -13.47 -8.28
C SER A 150 4.35 -13.14 -9.40
N LEU A 151 5.62 -13.50 -9.21
CA LEU A 151 6.64 -13.51 -10.25
C LEU A 151 6.44 -14.62 -11.28
N ILE A 152 5.26 -15.23 -11.43
CA ILE A 152 4.91 -16.03 -12.61
C ILE A 152 3.81 -15.34 -13.44
N TYR A 153 3.29 -14.20 -13.00
CA TYR A 153 2.25 -13.45 -13.71
C TYR A 153 2.81 -12.69 -14.92
N ASN A 154 2.18 -12.79 -16.09
CA ASN A 154 2.73 -12.29 -17.36
C ASN A 154 2.74 -10.75 -17.47
N LYS A 155 1.94 -10.02 -16.67
CA LYS A 155 1.87 -8.55 -16.68
C LYS A 155 2.66 -7.87 -15.55
N ARG A 156 3.71 -8.53 -15.05
CA ARG A 156 4.59 -8.08 -13.96
C ARG A 156 5.02 -6.62 -14.03
N GLY A 157 5.45 -6.14 -15.20
CA GLY A 157 6.02 -4.78 -15.37
C GLY A 157 5.04 -3.63 -15.15
N LYS A 158 3.74 -3.90 -14.98
CA LYS A 158 2.72 -2.88 -14.72
C LYS A 158 2.21 -2.86 -13.28
N SER A 159 2.65 -3.79 -12.42
CA SER A 159 2.16 -3.90 -11.05
C SER A 159 3.25 -4.34 -10.09
N ASN A 160 3.54 -3.52 -9.08
CA ASN A 160 4.46 -3.83 -7.99
C ASN A 160 3.83 -4.73 -6.90
N SER A 161 2.67 -5.33 -7.15
CA SER A 161 1.91 -6.02 -6.10
C SER A 161 2.46 -7.43 -5.73
N TYR A 162 3.65 -7.77 -6.25
CA TYR A 162 4.40 -9.00 -5.90
C TYR A 162 5.42 -8.82 -4.77
N PHE A 163 5.76 -7.61 -4.36
CA PHE A 163 6.61 -7.38 -3.19
C PHE A 163 5.74 -7.17 -1.95
N ILE A 164 6.04 -7.88 -0.86
CA ILE A 164 5.20 -7.90 0.34
C ILE A 164 5.99 -7.80 1.63
N SER A 165 5.29 -7.36 2.67
CA SER A 165 5.64 -7.62 4.06
C SER A 165 4.83 -8.79 4.61
N TYR A 166 5.45 -9.62 5.44
CA TYR A 166 4.81 -10.84 5.96
C TYR A 166 5.45 -11.30 7.27
N ASN A 167 4.73 -12.19 7.97
CA ASN A 167 5.25 -12.98 9.09
C ASN A 167 5.39 -14.44 8.66
N LYS A 168 6.33 -15.21 9.22
CA LYS A 168 6.44 -16.64 8.84
C LYS A 168 5.33 -17.48 9.46
N SER A 169 4.89 -17.11 10.65
CA SER A 169 3.83 -17.79 11.39
C SER A 169 2.94 -16.80 12.13
N ALA A 170 1.77 -17.25 12.60
CA ALA A 170 0.85 -16.44 13.39
C ALA A 170 1.48 -15.91 14.71
N ASN A 171 2.45 -16.65 15.26
CA ASN A 171 3.14 -16.28 16.51
C ASN A 171 4.45 -15.53 16.27
N ASP A 172 4.80 -15.28 15.01
CA ASP A 172 6.04 -14.62 14.66
C ASP A 172 5.87 -13.10 14.77
N CYS A 173 6.61 -12.49 15.69
CA CYS A 173 6.62 -11.03 15.88
C CYS A 173 7.60 -10.32 14.92
N ILE A 174 8.40 -11.08 14.16
CA ILE A 174 9.37 -10.52 13.23
C ILE A 174 8.70 -10.32 11.87
N LYS A 175 8.75 -9.08 11.40
CA LYS A 175 8.30 -8.72 10.05
C LYS A 175 9.41 -8.99 9.04
N TYR A 176 9.07 -9.70 7.98
CA TYR A 176 9.95 -10.01 6.86
C TYR A 176 9.46 -9.34 5.58
N PHE A 177 10.36 -9.27 4.60
CA PHE A 177 10.15 -8.62 3.31
C PHE A 177 10.64 -9.52 2.19
N GLY A 178 9.86 -9.59 1.11
CA GLY A 178 10.23 -10.45 -0.01
C GLY A 178 9.31 -10.35 -1.21
N ARG A 179 9.70 -11.07 -2.26
CA ARG A 179 8.97 -11.15 -3.53
C ARG A 179 8.23 -12.48 -3.60
N ILE A 180 6.96 -12.45 -3.95
CA ILE A 180 6.15 -13.65 -4.16
C ILE A 180 6.59 -14.29 -5.48
N ILE A 181 7.19 -15.48 -5.40
CA ILE A 181 7.57 -16.25 -6.59
C ILE A 181 6.32 -16.82 -7.27
N LEU A 182 5.48 -17.50 -6.49
CA LEU A 182 4.20 -18.08 -6.93
C LEU A 182 3.27 -18.31 -5.74
N PHE A 183 1.99 -18.50 -6.03
CA PHE A 183 1.01 -19.01 -5.08
C PHE A 183 0.73 -20.48 -5.38
N PHE A 184 0.41 -21.26 -4.35
CA PHE A 184 -0.10 -22.61 -4.53
C PHE A 184 -1.12 -22.98 -3.45
N SER A 185 -2.02 -23.89 -3.78
CA SER A 185 -2.87 -24.55 -2.79
C SER A 185 -2.36 -25.95 -2.51
N CYS A 186 -2.46 -26.40 -1.27
CA CYS A 186 -2.20 -27.77 -0.85
C CYS A 186 -3.19 -28.14 0.26
N ILE A 187 -3.91 -29.25 0.13
CA ILE A 187 -4.91 -29.72 1.11
C ILE A 187 -5.90 -28.60 1.51
N ASN A 188 -6.50 -27.95 0.51
CA ASN A 188 -7.47 -26.86 0.70
C ASN A 188 -6.95 -25.63 1.47
N ARG A 189 -5.63 -25.49 1.61
CA ARG A 189 -4.98 -24.30 2.18
C ARG A 189 -4.15 -23.62 1.11
N ASN A 190 -4.04 -22.30 1.22
CA ASN A 190 -3.35 -21.47 0.25
C ASN A 190 -2.04 -20.94 0.84
N TYR A 191 -1.00 -20.97 0.03
CA TYR A 191 0.35 -20.61 0.40
C TYR A 191 0.99 -19.73 -0.67
N ALA A 192 1.99 -18.96 -0.24
CA ALA A 192 2.89 -18.22 -1.11
C ALA A 192 4.31 -18.72 -0.91
N ILE A 193 5.06 -18.86 -2.00
CA ILE A 193 6.52 -18.95 -1.95
C ILE A 193 7.06 -17.54 -2.04
N VAL A 194 7.84 -17.14 -1.05
CA VAL A 194 8.42 -15.80 -0.97
C VAL A 194 9.93 -15.91 -0.94
N GLN A 195 10.60 -15.23 -1.87
CA GLN A 195 12.04 -15.07 -1.84
C GLN A 195 12.38 -13.84 -1.00
N ARG A 196 13.18 -14.04 0.05
CA ARG A 196 13.41 -13.03 1.08
C ARG A 196 14.46 -12.00 0.66
N HIS A 197 14.25 -10.75 1.02
CA HIS A 197 15.30 -9.73 1.07
C HIS A 197 15.75 -9.52 2.53
N ILE A 198 17.07 -9.41 2.75
CA ILE A 198 17.63 -9.26 4.10
C ILE A 198 17.55 -7.78 4.47
N GLN A 199 17.03 -7.48 5.66
CA GLN A 199 17.13 -6.14 6.23
C GLN A 199 18.55 -5.93 6.75
N ASN A 200 19.28 -5.00 6.14
CA ASN A 200 20.67 -4.74 6.47
C ASN A 200 20.80 -3.76 7.63
N GLN A 201 20.00 -2.69 7.59
CA GLN A 201 20.05 -1.60 8.55
C GLN A 201 18.74 -0.80 8.56
N ASN A 202 18.60 0.04 9.57
CA ASN A 202 17.57 1.06 9.63
C ASN A 202 17.88 2.20 8.66
N ILE A 203 16.85 2.77 8.01
CA ILE A 203 17.06 3.84 7.02
C ILE A 203 17.53 5.15 7.67
N SER A 204 17.13 5.39 8.91
CA SER A 204 17.57 6.54 9.72
C SER A 204 19.08 6.64 9.79
N TYR A 205 19.80 5.51 9.74
CA TYR A 205 21.25 5.45 9.75
C TYR A 205 21.89 6.33 8.67
N LEU A 206 21.26 6.43 7.50
CA LEU A 206 21.74 7.27 6.38
C LEU A 206 21.74 8.77 6.71
N PHE A 207 21.00 9.19 7.73
CA PHE A 207 20.81 10.58 8.14
C PHE A 207 21.52 10.92 9.45
N ARG A 208 22.41 10.05 9.97
CA ARG A 208 23.10 10.25 11.26
C ARG A 208 23.89 11.55 11.36
N THR A 209 24.37 12.07 10.25
CA THR A 209 25.12 13.35 10.19
C THR A 209 24.21 14.57 10.16
N SER A 210 22.89 14.39 10.01
CA SER A 210 21.92 15.49 10.01
C SER A 210 21.76 16.06 11.42
N PRO A 211 21.74 17.40 11.59
CA PRO A 211 21.42 18.02 12.88
C PRO A 211 19.99 17.70 13.36
N TYR A 212 19.12 17.20 12.47
CA TYR A 212 17.74 16.82 12.78
C TYR A 212 17.56 15.30 13.01
N PHE A 213 18.64 14.51 13.08
CA PHE A 213 18.56 13.04 13.19
C PHE A 213 17.60 12.57 14.30
N PHE A 214 17.67 13.18 15.49
CA PHE A 214 16.83 12.82 16.64
C PHE A 214 15.32 13.00 16.39
N LEU A 215 14.94 13.90 15.48
CA LEU A 215 13.54 14.09 15.07
C LEU A 215 13.12 13.09 13.99
N LEU A 216 14.06 12.69 13.13
CA LEU A 216 13.80 11.91 11.93
C LEU A 216 13.92 10.41 12.14
N GLU A 217 14.68 9.94 13.13
CA GLU A 217 15.02 8.53 13.32
C GLU A 217 13.78 7.62 13.38
N LYS A 218 12.88 7.87 14.35
CA LYS A 218 11.69 7.04 14.55
C LYS A 218 10.70 7.10 13.38
N PRO A 219 10.35 8.29 12.83
CA PRO A 219 9.47 8.37 11.67
C PRO A 219 10.04 7.65 10.43
N LEU A 220 11.34 7.83 10.17
CA LEU A 220 12.00 7.22 9.01
C LEU A 220 11.99 5.69 9.12
N ASP A 221 12.44 5.15 10.25
CA ASP A 221 12.51 3.69 10.45
C ASP A 221 11.14 3.02 10.53
N LYS A 222 10.10 3.78 10.84
CA LYS A 222 8.72 3.29 10.81
C LYS A 222 8.15 3.24 9.39
N CYS A 223 8.50 4.20 8.54
CA CYS A 223 7.92 4.33 7.21
C CYS A 223 8.72 3.63 6.12
N PHE A 224 10.04 3.54 6.28
CA PHE A 224 10.95 3.01 5.28
C PHE A 224 11.90 2.01 5.91
N ILE A 225 12.18 0.96 5.14
CA ILE A 225 13.03 -0.15 5.56
C ILE A 225 14.06 -0.38 4.49
N LEU A 226 15.30 -0.60 4.91
CA LEU A 226 16.42 -0.71 4.01
C LEU A 226 16.89 -2.16 3.92
N LEU A 227 16.78 -2.71 2.72
CA LEU A 227 17.02 -4.11 2.40
C LEU A 227 18.20 -4.28 1.45
N SER A 228 18.71 -5.51 1.36
CA SER A 228 19.62 -5.92 0.29
C SER A 228 18.97 -5.71 -1.08
N LYS A 229 19.72 -5.15 -2.04
CA LYS A 229 19.24 -4.96 -3.42
C LYS A 229 18.88 -6.30 -4.04
N GLU A 230 19.80 -7.25 -3.95
CA GLU A 230 19.56 -8.62 -4.41
C GLU A 230 18.75 -9.41 -3.37
N PRO A 231 17.79 -10.23 -3.80
CA PRO A 231 17.13 -11.17 -2.92
C PRO A 231 18.15 -12.20 -2.42
N SER A 232 17.93 -12.73 -1.22
CA SER A 232 18.70 -13.84 -0.69
C SER A 232 18.30 -15.17 -1.34
N ASP A 233 19.12 -16.20 -1.13
CA ASP A 233 18.81 -17.60 -1.48
C ASP A 233 17.80 -18.24 -0.51
N LEU A 234 17.26 -17.47 0.43
CA LEU A 234 16.28 -17.93 1.41
C LEU A 234 14.86 -17.80 0.83
N PHE A 235 14.18 -18.94 0.78
CA PHE A 235 12.78 -19.04 0.39
C PHE A 235 11.93 -19.44 1.58
N ASP A 236 10.82 -18.72 1.77
CA ASP A 236 9.83 -19.03 2.78
C ASP A 236 8.55 -19.55 2.10
N VAL A 237 7.97 -20.60 2.68
CA VAL A 237 6.60 -21.02 2.37
C VAL A 237 5.69 -20.53 3.49
N ILE A 238 4.83 -19.57 3.17
CA ILE A 238 3.95 -18.94 4.15
C ILE A 238 2.50 -19.16 3.79
N ASN A 239 1.63 -19.27 4.80
CA ASN A 239 0.19 -19.20 4.58
C ASN A 239 -0.14 -17.78 4.07
N ILE A 240 -1.04 -17.67 3.09
CA ILE A 240 -1.41 -16.35 2.52
C ILE A 240 -1.98 -15.38 3.57
N ASN A 241 -2.57 -15.89 4.65
CA ASN A 241 -3.09 -15.06 5.74
C ASN A 241 -1.98 -14.38 6.56
N HIS A 242 -0.73 -14.81 6.44
CA HIS A 242 0.40 -14.15 7.08
C HIS A 242 1.01 -13.02 6.22
N VAL A 243 0.47 -12.78 5.03
CA VAL A 243 0.81 -11.61 4.21
C VAL A 243 0.14 -10.38 4.80
N ILE A 244 0.94 -9.36 5.10
CA ILE A 244 0.47 -8.14 5.79
C ILE A 244 0.04 -7.11 4.75
N LYS A 245 0.97 -6.65 3.90
CA LYS A 245 0.72 -5.59 2.92
C LYS A 245 1.59 -5.75 1.67
N HIS A 246 1.15 -5.11 0.59
CA HIS A 246 2.04 -4.77 -0.52
C HIS A 246 3.11 -3.79 -0.04
N CYS A 247 4.26 -3.88 -0.68
CA CYS A 247 5.28 -2.87 -0.54
C CYS A 247 5.62 -2.24 -1.89
N ILE A 248 5.96 -0.95 -1.83
CA ILE A 248 6.63 -0.26 -2.93
C ILE A 248 8.12 -0.30 -2.62
N THR A 249 8.91 -0.52 -3.65
CA THR A 249 10.36 -0.61 -3.53
C THR A 249 11.02 0.39 -4.45
N PHE A 250 12.05 1.07 -3.95
CA PHE A 250 12.87 2.02 -4.69
C PHE A 250 14.32 1.60 -4.59
N GLU A 251 15.05 1.62 -5.71
CA GLU A 251 16.47 1.37 -5.68
C GLU A 251 17.21 2.60 -5.16
N PHE A 252 18.11 2.38 -4.21
CA PHE A 252 19.04 3.40 -3.72
C PHE A 252 20.43 2.79 -3.61
N GLN A 253 21.32 3.17 -4.54
CA GLN A 253 22.67 2.60 -4.62
C GLN A 253 22.64 1.06 -4.73
N GLN A 254 23.34 0.35 -3.84
CA GLN A 254 23.35 -1.12 -3.74
C GLN A 254 22.31 -1.67 -2.76
N GLN A 255 21.28 -0.87 -2.45
CA GLN A 255 20.26 -1.19 -1.47
C GLN A 255 18.86 -0.97 -2.04
N LEU A 256 17.86 -1.58 -1.40
CA LEU A 256 16.45 -1.43 -1.74
C LEU A 256 15.72 -0.76 -0.57
N ILE A 257 15.11 0.39 -0.82
CA ILE A 257 14.24 1.04 0.15
C ILE A 257 12.83 0.50 -0.07
N VAL A 258 12.19 0.04 1.00
CA VAL A 258 10.87 -0.57 0.98
C VAL A 258 9.94 0.17 1.92
N THR A 259 8.71 0.40 1.47
CA THR A 259 7.64 0.99 2.27
C THR A 259 6.33 0.24 2.06
N GLU A 260 5.54 0.07 3.11
CA GLU A 260 4.24 -0.60 3.02
C GLU A 260 3.16 0.34 2.45
N VAL A 261 2.32 -0.17 1.57
CA VAL A 261 1.21 0.61 1.01
C VAL A 261 0.06 0.71 2.02
N SER A 262 -0.22 1.93 2.49
CA SER A 262 -1.28 2.25 3.45
C SER A 262 -2.69 2.18 2.82
N ALA A 263 -2.85 2.68 1.60
CA ALA A 263 -4.11 2.60 0.85
C ALA A 263 -3.89 2.02 -0.54
N TYR A 264 -4.62 0.94 -0.83
CA TYR A 264 -4.59 0.27 -2.13
C TYR A 264 -5.98 0.36 -2.75
N HIS A 265 -6.14 1.27 -3.70
CA HIS A 265 -7.24 1.20 -4.67
C HIS A 265 -6.60 0.76 -5.98
N GLU A 266 -6.65 -0.54 -6.26
CA GLU A 266 -6.33 -1.03 -7.59
C GLU A 266 -7.46 -0.53 -8.50
N HIS A 267 -7.17 0.52 -9.26
CA HIS A 267 -7.96 0.85 -10.44
C HIS A 267 -7.46 -0.07 -11.55
N ASP A 268 -8.17 -1.18 -11.77
CA ASP A 268 -8.08 -1.93 -13.03
C ASP A 268 -8.49 -1.02 -14.21
#